data_AF-A0A7Y3GTD9-F1
#
_entry.id   AF-A0A7Y3GTD9-F1
#
_cell.length_a   1.000
_cell.length_b   1.000
_cell.length_c   1.000
_cell.angle_alpha   90.00
_cell.angle_beta   90.00
_cell.angle_gamma   90.00
#
_symmetry.space_group_name_H-M   'P 1'
#
loop_
_entity.id
_entity.type
_entity.pdbx_description
1 polymer ?
#
loop_
_entity_poly.entity_id
_entity_poly.type
_entity_poly.pdbx_seq_one_letter_code
_entity_poly.pdbx_strand_id
1 'polypeptide(L)'
;FRHLSSKKLSAWKIERWLIHTVLVFSVIMTTAVVYSFLGKDPNSYWLTQNVFLIGVGVLLSVIFAVVMLFKRDELGKDAKYGAIAYFITIAALIILYYTGTTEKVFLIKSGHLRSAYGLYIGSLFSGVIGTGFYPILGNRVWCRFGCPMAAILGFQQRMFSKFRITTNGGQCISCGNCSTYCEMGIDVRAYAQKGENIVRSSCVGCGICAAVCPRGVLKLENGSMEGRINSNEILLGNDVDLMELVNKR
;
A
#
# COMPACT_ATOMS: atom_id res chain seq x y z
N PHE A 1 7.37 1.52 17.99
CA PHE A 1 6.28 2.53 17.90
C PHE A 1 4.86 1.96 17.88
N ARG A 2 4.63 0.67 17.60
CA ARG A 2 3.27 0.07 17.66
C ARG A 2 2.58 0.28 19.02
N HIS A 3 3.33 0.38 20.11
CA HIS A 3 2.83 0.66 21.45
C HIS A 3 2.26 2.09 21.62
N LEU A 4 2.64 3.04 20.76
CA LEU A 4 2.12 4.42 20.76
C LEU A 4 0.86 4.57 19.88
N SER A 5 0.59 3.59 19.01
CA SER A 5 -0.59 3.59 18.13
C SER A 5 -1.75 2.83 18.79
N SER A 6 -2.97 3.32 18.55
CA SER A 6 -4.18 2.74 19.14
C SER A 6 -4.37 1.27 18.72
N LYS A 7 -4.68 0.41 19.69
CA LYS A 7 -4.98 -1.00 19.47
C LYS A 7 -6.45 -1.26 19.09
N LYS A 8 -7.27 -0.21 19.02
CA LYS A 8 -8.68 -0.34 18.61
C LYS A 8 -8.77 -0.87 17.18
N LEU A 9 -9.69 -1.80 16.94
CA LEU A 9 -9.93 -2.38 15.60
C LEU A 9 -10.31 -1.31 14.56
N SER A 10 -11.05 -0.28 14.97
CA SER A 10 -11.42 0.85 14.10
C SER A 10 -10.20 1.62 13.60
N ALA A 11 -9.28 1.97 14.51
CA ALA A 11 -8.03 2.62 14.16
C ALA A 11 -7.25 1.75 13.18
N TRP A 12 -7.16 0.45 13.41
CA TRP A 12 -6.41 -0.46 12.55
C TRP A 12 -6.99 -0.60 11.13
N LYS A 13 -8.32 -0.54 10.99
CA LYS A 13 -8.97 -0.50 9.67
C LYS A 13 -8.62 0.78 8.92
N ILE A 14 -8.63 1.93 9.60
CA ILE A 14 -8.26 3.23 9.02
C ILE A 14 -6.79 3.21 8.59
N GLU A 15 -5.89 2.78 9.46
CA GLU A 15 -4.45 2.69 9.17
C GLU A 15 -4.15 1.88 7.90
N ARG A 16 -4.91 0.80 7.66
CA ARG A 16 -4.75 -0.05 6.47
C ARG A 16 -5.25 0.63 5.19
N TRP A 17 -6.34 1.38 5.27
CA TRP A 17 -6.96 2.02 4.11
C TRP A 17 -6.32 3.34 3.72
N LEU A 18 -5.74 4.07 4.68
CA LEU A 18 -5.28 5.43 4.48
C LEU A 18 -4.23 5.54 3.37
N ILE A 19 -3.24 4.64 3.30
CA ILE A 19 -2.20 4.67 2.24
C ILE A 19 -2.83 4.51 0.84
N HIS A 20 -3.82 3.64 0.70
CA HIS A 20 -4.48 3.39 -0.59
C HIS A 20 -5.34 4.58 -1.02
N THR A 21 -6.03 5.22 -0.08
CA THR A 21 -6.77 6.46 -0.33
C THR A 21 -5.83 7.60 -0.76
N VAL A 22 -4.68 7.73 -0.10
CA VAL A 22 -3.67 8.74 -0.46
C VAL A 22 -3.08 8.48 -1.84
N LEU A 23 -2.86 7.21 -2.21
CA LEU A 23 -2.42 6.85 -3.57
C LEU A 23 -3.44 7.29 -4.63
N VAL A 24 -4.73 6.97 -4.45
CA VAL A 24 -5.80 7.38 -5.38
C VAL A 24 -5.87 8.90 -5.50
N PHE A 25 -5.85 9.60 -4.36
CA PHE A 25 -5.83 11.07 -4.33
C PHE A 25 -4.61 11.64 -5.07
N SER A 26 -3.42 11.08 -4.83
CA SER A 26 -2.18 11.51 -5.48
C SER A 26 -2.28 11.34 -7.00
N VAL A 27 -2.78 10.20 -7.50
CA VAL A 27 -2.93 9.96 -8.94
C VAL A 27 -3.89 10.97 -9.57
N ILE A 28 -5.04 11.21 -8.93
CA ILE A 28 -6.04 12.17 -9.43
C ILE A 28 -5.46 13.59 -9.43
N MET A 29 -4.86 14.03 -8.33
CA MET A 29 -4.33 15.39 -8.22
C MET A 29 -3.15 15.64 -9.14
N THR A 30 -2.22 14.68 -9.27
CA THR A 30 -1.13 14.78 -10.24
C THR A 30 -1.67 14.91 -11.66
N THR A 31 -2.67 14.10 -12.02
CA THR A 31 -3.30 14.18 -13.35
C THR A 31 -4.00 15.53 -13.55
N ALA A 32 -4.74 16.02 -12.55
CA ALA A 32 -5.44 17.30 -12.60
C ALA A 32 -4.48 18.50 -12.74
N VAL A 33 -3.37 18.50 -12.00
CA VAL A 33 -2.37 19.57 -12.05
C VAL A 33 -1.69 19.58 -13.41
N VAL A 34 -1.23 18.43 -13.90
CA VAL A 34 -0.58 18.33 -15.22
C VAL A 34 -1.56 18.69 -16.35
N TYR A 35 -2.81 18.22 -16.27
CA TYR A 35 -3.88 18.61 -17.20
C TYR A 35 -4.05 20.13 -17.30
N SER A 36 -3.97 20.82 -16.16
CA SER A 36 -4.09 22.27 -16.11
C SER A 36 -2.89 23.02 -16.74
N PHE A 37 -1.74 22.37 -16.93
CA PHE A 37 -0.58 22.96 -17.62
C PHE A 37 -0.57 22.69 -19.13
N LEU A 38 -1.31 21.69 -19.59
CA LEU A 38 -1.34 21.30 -21.00
C LEU A 38 -2.25 22.20 -21.83
N GLY A 39 -1.79 22.53 -23.04
CA GLY A 39 -2.56 23.29 -24.02
C GLY A 39 -3.62 22.44 -24.74
N LYS A 40 -4.59 23.12 -25.36
CA LYS A 40 -5.65 22.48 -26.15
C LYS A 40 -5.28 22.31 -27.62
N ASP A 41 -4.37 23.13 -28.14
CA ASP A 41 -4.11 23.22 -29.58
C ASP A 41 -3.27 22.04 -30.10
N PRO A 42 -3.84 21.17 -30.96
CA PRO A 42 -3.14 19.98 -31.47
C PRO A 42 -2.07 20.30 -32.51
N ASN A 43 -2.05 21.51 -33.07
CA ASN A 43 -1.07 21.92 -34.07
C ASN A 43 0.25 22.42 -33.47
N SER A 44 0.25 22.83 -32.19
CA SER A 44 1.42 23.40 -31.52
C SER A 44 2.11 22.42 -30.57
N TYR A 45 1.39 21.40 -30.08
CA TYR A 45 1.90 20.45 -29.09
C TYR A 45 1.47 19.02 -29.43
N TRP A 46 2.43 18.08 -29.40
CA TRP A 46 2.17 16.65 -29.56
C TRP A 46 1.40 16.03 -28.37
N LEU A 47 1.50 16.66 -27.19
CA LEU A 47 0.80 16.24 -25.97
C LEU A 47 -0.30 17.25 -25.64
N THR A 48 -1.51 16.98 -26.12
CA THR A 48 -2.70 17.77 -25.77
C THR A 48 -3.36 17.24 -24.50
N GLN A 49 -4.21 18.07 -23.88
CA GLN A 49 -5.05 17.72 -22.74
C GLN A 49 -5.79 16.37 -22.92
N ASN A 50 -6.38 16.14 -24.09
CA ASN A 50 -7.12 14.93 -24.41
C ASN A 50 -6.21 13.71 -24.55
N VAL A 51 -5.09 13.86 -25.27
CA VAL A 51 -4.11 12.77 -25.46
C VAL A 51 -3.50 12.36 -24.13
N PHE A 52 -3.21 13.32 -23.25
CA PHE A 52 -2.70 13.04 -21.90
C PHE A 52 -3.71 12.28 -21.03
N LEU A 53 -4.97 12.73 -20.94
CA LEU A 53 -6.00 12.05 -20.14
C LEU A 53 -6.28 10.63 -20.64
N ILE A 54 -6.41 10.46 -21.95
CA ILE A 54 -6.61 9.13 -22.56
C ILE A 54 -5.39 8.26 -22.28
N GLY A 55 -4.18 8.79 -22.43
CA GLY A 55 -2.93 8.07 -22.14
C GLY A 55 -2.85 7.58 -20.69
N VAL A 56 -3.18 8.42 -19.71
CA VAL A 56 -3.23 8.04 -18.29
C VAL A 56 -4.32 6.98 -18.04
N GLY A 57 -5.52 7.16 -18.60
CA GLY A 57 -6.61 6.20 -18.48
C GLY A 57 -6.25 4.83 -19.04
N VAL A 58 -5.66 4.78 -20.25
CA VAL A 58 -5.20 3.54 -20.89
C VAL A 58 -4.10 2.89 -20.06
N LEU A 59 -3.08 3.65 -19.62
CA LEU A 59 -1.99 3.13 -18.81
C LEU A 59 -2.49 2.46 -17.52
N LEU A 60 -3.35 3.14 -16.77
CA LEU A 60 -3.92 2.58 -15.53
C LEU A 60 -4.77 1.33 -15.82
N SER A 61 -5.51 1.32 -16.93
CA SER A 61 -6.33 0.18 -17.34
C SER A 61 -5.50 -1.04 -17.72
N VAL A 62 -4.42 -0.83 -18.47
CA VAL A 62 -3.47 -1.89 -18.84
C VAL A 62 -2.82 -2.47 -17.59
N ILE A 63 -2.33 -1.62 -16.68
CA ILE A 63 -1.73 -2.08 -15.41
C ILE A 63 -2.74 -2.91 -14.60
N PHE A 64 -3.97 -2.43 -14.46
CA PHE A 64 -5.02 -3.15 -13.73
C PHE A 64 -5.35 -4.50 -14.39
N ALA A 65 -5.48 -4.54 -15.72
CA ALA A 65 -5.73 -5.76 -16.46
C ALA A 65 -4.59 -6.78 -16.30
N VAL A 66 -3.33 -6.35 -16.45
CA VAL A 66 -2.16 -7.21 -16.26
C VAL A 66 -2.12 -7.79 -14.85
N VAL A 67 -2.34 -6.97 -13.82
CA VAL A 67 -2.38 -7.45 -12.43
C VAL A 67 -3.49 -8.48 -12.22
N MET A 68 -4.68 -8.22 -12.75
CA MET A 68 -5.82 -9.13 -12.61
C MET A 68 -5.66 -10.43 -13.39
N LEU A 69 -4.94 -10.42 -14.52
CA LEU A 69 -4.67 -11.63 -15.32
C LEU A 69 -3.59 -12.51 -14.68
N PHE A 70 -2.45 -11.92 -14.29
CA PHE A 70 -1.32 -12.70 -13.80
C PHE A 70 -1.46 -13.19 -12.35
N LYS A 71 -2.29 -12.52 -11.55
CA LYS A 71 -2.29 -12.72 -10.08
C LYS A 71 -3.69 -12.87 -9.49
N ARG A 72 -4.67 -13.30 -10.31
CA ARG A 72 -6.08 -13.44 -9.92
C ARG A 72 -6.28 -14.29 -8.66
N ASP A 73 -5.59 -15.42 -8.59
CA ASP A 73 -5.77 -16.41 -7.52
C ASP A 73 -5.17 -15.95 -6.18
N GLU A 74 -4.08 -15.18 -6.23
CA GLU A 74 -3.39 -14.63 -5.05
C GLU A 74 -4.10 -13.39 -4.46
N LEU A 75 -4.95 -12.71 -5.25
CA LEU A 75 -5.50 -11.40 -4.90
C LEU A 75 -6.81 -11.47 -4.08
N GLY A 76 -7.52 -12.61 -4.10
CA GLY A 76 -8.65 -12.91 -3.22
C GLY A 76 -9.60 -11.73 -2.91
N LYS A 77 -9.75 -11.39 -1.62
CA LYS A 77 -10.59 -10.26 -1.15
C LYS A 77 -9.98 -8.87 -1.44
N ASP A 78 -8.66 -8.79 -1.56
CA ASP A 78 -7.95 -7.54 -1.84
C ASP A 78 -8.21 -7.05 -3.29
N ALA A 79 -8.48 -7.98 -4.21
CA ALA A 79 -8.85 -7.70 -5.60
C ALA A 79 -10.10 -6.81 -5.72
N LYS A 80 -11.13 -7.10 -4.91
CA LYS A 80 -12.40 -6.35 -4.93
C LYS A 80 -12.19 -4.89 -4.54
N TYR A 81 -11.39 -4.63 -3.51
CA TYR A 81 -11.09 -3.27 -3.08
C TYR A 81 -10.17 -2.54 -4.07
N GLY A 82 -9.20 -3.24 -4.66
CA GLY A 82 -8.39 -2.69 -5.75
C GLY A 82 -9.23 -2.29 -6.97
N ALA A 83 -10.18 -3.13 -7.36
CA ALA A 83 -11.12 -2.83 -8.45
C ALA A 83 -11.98 -1.60 -8.15
N ILE A 84 -12.55 -1.51 -6.94
CA ILE A 84 -13.34 -0.35 -6.53
C ILE A 84 -12.51 0.93 -6.60
N ALA A 85 -11.28 0.92 -6.05
CA ALA A 85 -10.39 2.08 -6.10
C ALA A 85 -10.03 2.49 -7.54
N TYR A 86 -9.79 1.51 -8.42
CA TYR A 86 -9.53 1.74 -9.84
C TYR A 86 -10.74 2.36 -10.55
N PHE A 87 -11.95 1.82 -10.37
CA PHE A 87 -13.17 2.39 -10.95
C PHE A 87 -13.46 3.81 -10.45
N ILE A 88 -13.24 4.09 -9.17
CA ILE A 88 -13.34 5.45 -8.61
C ILE A 88 -12.34 6.39 -9.30
N THR A 89 -11.10 5.95 -9.50
CA THR A 89 -10.07 6.74 -10.18
C THR A 89 -10.46 7.04 -11.63
N ILE A 90 -10.92 6.03 -12.37
CA ILE A 90 -11.39 6.19 -13.75
C ILE A 90 -12.61 7.11 -13.82
N ALA A 91 -13.60 6.94 -12.95
CA ALA A 91 -14.76 7.81 -12.87
C ALA A 91 -14.36 9.27 -12.60
N ALA A 92 -13.42 9.50 -11.69
CA ALA A 92 -12.89 10.84 -11.42
C ALA A 92 -12.18 11.45 -12.63
N LEU A 93 -11.40 10.66 -13.38
CA LEU A 93 -10.75 11.11 -14.61
C LEU A 93 -11.76 11.43 -15.72
N ILE A 94 -12.82 10.64 -15.86
CA ILE A 94 -13.91 10.89 -16.82
C ILE A 94 -14.66 12.17 -16.45
N ILE A 95 -14.96 12.38 -15.15
CA ILE A 95 -15.55 13.64 -14.68
C ILE A 95 -14.62 14.81 -15.01
N LEU A 96 -13.31 14.65 -14.82
CA LEU A 96 -12.31 15.68 -15.15
C LEU A 96 -12.31 15.98 -16.66
N TYR A 97 -12.44 14.96 -17.51
CA TYR A 97 -12.57 15.12 -18.96
C TYR A 97 -13.81 15.94 -19.36
N TYR A 98 -14.98 15.64 -18.81
CA TYR A 98 -16.22 16.36 -19.16
C TYR A 98 -16.34 17.74 -18.52
N THR A 99 -15.78 17.94 -17.32
CA THR A 99 -15.92 19.19 -16.56
C THR A 99 -14.73 20.15 -16.71
N GLY A 100 -13.59 19.68 -17.20
CA GLY A 100 -12.32 20.41 -17.25
C GLY A 100 -12.19 21.28 -18.50
N THR A 101 -12.36 22.59 -18.36
CA THR A 101 -11.94 23.59 -19.37
C THR A 101 -10.64 24.26 -18.95
N THR A 102 -9.93 24.90 -19.88
CA THR A 102 -8.63 25.58 -19.67
C THR A 102 -8.64 26.58 -18.50
N GLU A 103 -9.78 27.19 -18.20
CA GLU A 103 -9.94 28.12 -17.07
C GLU A 103 -10.55 27.51 -15.81
N LYS A 104 -11.25 26.37 -15.93
CA LYS A 104 -11.98 25.74 -14.83
C LYS A 104 -11.68 24.25 -14.78
N VAL A 105 -10.98 23.84 -13.72
CA VAL A 105 -10.80 22.43 -13.37
C VAL A 105 -11.80 22.14 -12.25
N PHE A 106 -12.70 21.17 -12.45
CA PHE A 106 -13.80 20.88 -11.49
C PHE A 106 -14.63 22.12 -11.11
N LEU A 107 -15.08 22.92 -12.09
CA LEU A 107 -15.92 24.12 -11.88
C LEU A 107 -15.26 25.31 -11.14
N ILE A 108 -14.02 25.20 -10.67
CA ILE A 108 -13.28 26.24 -9.93
C ILE A 108 -12.20 26.87 -10.81
N LYS A 109 -12.00 28.20 -10.73
CA LYS A 109 -10.93 28.93 -11.45
C LYS A 109 -9.56 28.32 -11.14
N SER A 110 -8.82 27.94 -12.17
CA SER A 110 -7.53 27.22 -12.08
C SER A 110 -6.46 27.93 -11.24
N GLY A 111 -6.42 29.26 -11.25
CA GLY A 111 -5.47 30.06 -10.46
C GLY A 111 -5.68 29.97 -8.95
N HIS A 112 -6.92 30.10 -8.48
CA HIS A 112 -7.24 29.99 -7.04
C HIS A 112 -7.09 28.57 -6.52
N LEU A 113 -7.45 27.56 -7.33
CA LEU A 113 -7.28 26.16 -6.97
C LEU A 113 -5.79 25.83 -6.76
N ARG A 114 -4.90 26.29 -7.64
CA ARG A 114 -3.45 26.08 -7.52
C ARG A 114 -2.87 26.72 -6.26
N SER A 115 -3.22 27.97 -5.97
CA SER A 115 -2.72 28.68 -4.79
C SER A 115 -3.26 28.07 -3.49
N ALA A 116 -4.55 27.75 -3.42
CA ALA A 116 -5.16 27.14 -2.24
C ALA A 116 -4.62 25.72 -2.01
N TYR A 117 -4.47 24.93 -3.07
CA TYR A 117 -3.86 23.60 -2.99
C TYR A 117 -2.40 23.67 -2.53
N GLY A 118 -1.59 24.58 -3.09
CA GLY A 118 -0.20 24.78 -2.67
C GLY A 118 -0.06 25.17 -1.20
N LEU A 119 -0.91 26.10 -0.73
CA LEU A 119 -0.93 26.52 0.68
C LEU A 119 -1.43 25.39 1.60
N TYR A 120 -2.48 24.68 1.20
CA TYR A 120 -3.05 23.57 1.98
C TYR A 120 -2.06 22.41 2.10
N ILE A 121 -1.46 21.98 0.99
CA ILE A 121 -0.47 20.91 1.00
C ILE A 121 0.80 21.37 1.74
N GLY A 122 1.28 22.60 1.49
CA GLY A 122 2.45 23.14 2.20
C GLY A 122 2.25 23.21 3.72
N SER A 123 1.09 23.64 4.18
CA SER A 123 0.77 23.70 5.62
C SER A 123 0.51 22.31 6.23
N LEU A 124 -0.13 21.40 5.50
CA LEU A 124 -0.36 20.02 5.95
C LEU A 124 0.96 19.25 6.11
N PHE A 125 1.86 19.34 5.13
CA PHE A 125 3.13 18.62 5.16
C PHE A 125 4.13 19.23 6.15
N SER A 126 4.20 20.56 6.26
CA SER A 126 5.11 21.22 7.22
C SER A 126 4.59 21.15 8.66
N GLY A 127 3.29 21.36 8.89
CA GLY A 127 2.68 21.33 10.21
C GLY A 127 2.28 19.93 10.64
N VAL A 128 1.19 19.41 10.06
CA VAL A 128 0.55 18.18 10.57
C VAL A 128 1.49 16.97 10.50
N ILE A 129 2.20 16.82 9.37
CA ILE A 129 3.10 15.68 9.18
C ILE A 129 4.42 15.92 9.90
N GLY A 130 5.11 17.03 9.60
CA GLY A 130 6.42 17.37 10.14
C GLY A 130 6.46 17.54 11.64
N THR A 131 5.67 18.47 12.19
CA THR A 131 5.73 18.83 13.62
C THR A 131 4.76 18.01 14.49
N GLY A 132 3.65 17.53 13.94
CA GLY A 132 2.65 16.76 14.70
C GLY A 132 2.92 15.26 14.77
N PHE A 133 2.99 14.60 13.61
CA PHE A 133 2.92 13.13 13.54
C PHE A 133 4.23 12.41 13.84
N TYR A 134 5.39 12.95 13.45
CA TYR A 134 6.70 12.31 13.67
C TYR A 134 7.04 12.13 15.16
N PRO A 135 6.88 13.14 16.05
CA PRO A 135 7.20 12.98 17.47
C PRO A 135 6.33 11.94 18.19
N ILE A 136 5.07 11.79 17.77
CA ILE A 136 4.08 10.97 18.49
C ILE A 136 4.06 9.52 17.98
N LEU A 137 4.13 9.31 16.67
CA LEU A 137 3.93 8.00 16.05
C LEU A 137 5.24 7.37 15.53
N GLY A 138 6.36 8.09 15.59
CA GLY A 138 7.71 7.61 15.31
C GLY A 138 8.31 8.02 13.95
N ASN A 139 9.46 7.43 13.62
CA ASN A 139 10.29 7.88 12.49
C ASN A 139 9.78 7.46 11.10
N ARG A 140 8.85 6.49 11.00
CA ARG A 140 8.31 5.97 9.72
C ARG A 140 6.83 6.25 9.50
N VAL A 141 6.31 7.28 10.14
CA VAL A 141 4.86 7.58 10.12
C VAL A 141 4.37 7.96 8.74
N TRP A 142 5.15 8.76 8.01
CA TRP A 142 4.86 9.06 6.61
C TRP A 142 4.84 7.80 5.75
N CYS A 143 5.86 6.94 5.87
CA CYS A 143 5.93 5.68 5.12
C CYS A 143 4.80 4.70 5.48
N ARG A 144 4.27 4.76 6.71
CA ARG A 144 3.17 3.92 7.19
C ARG A 144 1.79 4.42 6.77
N PHE A 145 1.61 5.72 6.55
CA PHE A 145 0.28 6.31 6.35
C PHE A 145 0.16 7.10 5.04
N GLY A 146 1.10 7.98 4.74
CA GLY A 146 0.91 8.98 3.68
C GLY A 146 1.73 8.77 2.41
N CYS A 147 2.75 7.91 2.42
CA CYS A 147 3.63 7.74 1.26
C CYS A 147 2.92 6.92 0.16
N PRO A 148 2.54 7.52 -0.99
CA PRO A 148 1.90 6.78 -2.08
C PRO A 148 2.85 5.71 -2.66
N MET A 149 4.15 6.01 -2.66
CA MET A 149 5.18 5.06 -3.10
C MET A 149 5.26 3.83 -2.19
N ALA A 150 4.89 3.94 -0.91
CA ALA A 150 4.84 2.78 -0.02
C ALA A 150 3.72 1.79 -0.38
N ALA A 151 2.59 2.26 -0.92
CA ALA A 151 1.55 1.36 -1.44
C ALA A 151 2.04 0.60 -2.69
N ILE A 152 2.69 1.31 -3.62
CA ILE A 152 3.21 0.73 -4.86
C ILE A 152 4.33 -0.27 -4.57
N LEU A 153 5.35 0.14 -3.81
CA LEU A 153 6.46 -0.72 -3.43
C LEU A 153 6.01 -1.88 -2.56
N GLY A 154 5.04 -1.65 -1.66
CA GLY A 154 4.46 -2.70 -0.84
C GLY A 154 3.74 -3.75 -1.66
N PHE A 155 2.99 -3.32 -2.68
CA PHE A 155 2.38 -4.22 -3.64
C PHE A 155 3.45 -4.99 -4.43
N GLN A 156 4.43 -4.29 -5.00
CA GLN A 156 5.53 -4.91 -5.75
C GLN A 156 6.29 -5.94 -4.91
N GLN A 157 6.62 -5.61 -3.65
CA GLN A 157 7.33 -6.51 -2.75
C GLN A 157 6.49 -7.71 -2.33
N ARG A 158 5.17 -7.53 -2.13
CA ARG A 158 4.27 -8.65 -1.85
C ARG A 158 4.27 -9.65 -3.01
N MET A 159 4.22 -9.16 -4.25
CA MET A 159 4.02 -9.98 -5.45
C MET A 159 5.31 -10.54 -6.07
N PHE A 160 6.43 -9.82 -5.99
CA PHE A 160 7.65 -10.14 -6.74
C PHE A 160 8.92 -10.33 -5.87
N SER A 161 8.87 -10.02 -4.57
CA SER A 161 10.06 -10.14 -3.72
C SER A 161 10.28 -11.57 -3.22
N LYS A 162 11.50 -12.08 -3.38
CA LYS A 162 11.94 -13.34 -2.78
C LYS A 162 12.21 -13.26 -1.27
N PHE A 163 12.39 -12.05 -0.75
CA PHE A 163 12.62 -11.81 0.68
C PHE A 163 11.33 -11.97 1.48
N ARG A 164 11.31 -12.87 2.46
CA ARG A 164 10.19 -13.06 3.40
C ARG A 164 10.70 -13.24 4.82
N ILE A 165 9.82 -12.92 5.77
CA ILE A 165 10.03 -13.25 7.16
C ILE A 165 9.24 -14.52 7.43
N THR A 166 9.95 -15.63 7.61
CA THR A 166 9.39 -16.91 7.99
C THR A 166 9.33 -17.03 9.50
N THR A 167 8.40 -17.86 9.98
CA THR A 167 8.20 -18.04 11.41
C THR A 167 8.10 -19.50 11.79
N ASN A 168 8.68 -19.86 12.93
CA ASN A 168 8.50 -21.14 13.59
C ASN A 168 7.63 -20.94 14.84
N GLY A 169 6.30 -20.96 14.65
CA GLY A 169 5.35 -20.55 15.68
C GLY A 169 5.42 -21.34 16.99
N GLY A 170 5.85 -22.61 16.95
CA GLY A 170 5.97 -23.47 18.13
C GLY A 170 6.98 -22.98 19.19
N GLN A 171 7.86 -22.06 18.84
CA GLN A 171 8.87 -21.50 19.76
C GLN A 171 8.50 -20.09 20.28
N CYS A 172 7.32 -19.56 19.91
CA CYS A 172 6.89 -18.22 20.26
C CYS A 172 6.43 -18.10 21.72
N ILE A 173 7.19 -17.38 22.56
CA ILE A 173 6.84 -17.07 23.96
C ILE A 173 5.98 -15.80 24.12
N SER A 174 5.44 -15.24 23.04
CA SER A 174 4.52 -14.09 23.06
C SER A 174 5.03 -12.79 23.71
N CYS A 175 6.35 -12.62 23.87
CA CYS A 175 6.99 -11.45 24.52
C CYS A 175 6.69 -10.10 23.85
N GLY A 176 6.42 -10.08 22.54
CA GLY A 176 5.99 -8.86 21.82
C GLY A 176 7.10 -7.92 21.33
N ASN A 177 8.38 -8.21 21.59
CA ASN A 177 9.51 -7.39 21.14
C ASN A 177 9.47 -7.13 19.62
N CYS A 178 9.16 -8.17 18.84
CA CYS A 178 9.03 -8.08 17.38
C CYS A 178 7.99 -7.05 16.92
N SER A 179 6.84 -6.93 17.61
CA SER A 179 5.81 -5.91 17.31
C SER A 179 6.22 -4.52 17.80
N THR A 180 6.90 -4.44 18.96
CA THR A 180 7.33 -3.17 19.55
C THR A 180 8.34 -2.42 18.68
N TYR A 181 9.34 -3.14 18.18
CA TYR A 181 10.42 -2.62 17.33
C TYR A 181 10.07 -2.58 15.85
N CYS A 182 8.91 -3.09 15.44
CA CYS A 182 8.49 -2.95 14.05
C CYS A 182 8.18 -1.48 13.71
N GLU A 183 9.04 -0.89 12.88
CA GLU A 183 8.93 0.51 12.45
C GLU A 183 7.67 0.77 11.60
N MET A 184 7.20 -0.26 10.89
CA MET A 184 5.96 -0.21 10.09
C MET A 184 4.69 -0.44 10.93
N GLY A 185 4.81 -0.62 12.25
CA GLY A 185 3.67 -0.80 13.16
C GLY A 185 2.90 -2.10 12.91
N ILE A 186 3.59 -3.14 12.48
CA ILE A 186 3.02 -4.47 12.24
C ILE A 186 2.89 -5.18 13.58
N ASP A 187 1.75 -5.84 13.83
CA ASP A 187 1.69 -6.78 14.96
C ASP A 187 2.30 -8.12 14.57
N VAL A 188 3.63 -8.15 14.55
CA VAL A 188 4.44 -9.31 14.19
C VAL A 188 4.20 -10.48 15.13
N ARG A 189 3.95 -10.21 16.42
CA ARG A 189 3.67 -11.23 17.43
C ARG A 189 2.47 -12.09 17.04
N ALA A 190 1.39 -11.50 16.52
CA ALA A 190 0.21 -12.25 16.12
C ALA A 190 0.52 -13.23 14.98
N TYR A 191 1.35 -12.82 14.00
CA TYR A 191 1.83 -13.72 12.95
C TYR A 191 2.70 -14.84 13.52
N ALA A 192 3.62 -14.51 14.44
CA ALA A 192 4.49 -15.50 15.07
C ALA A 192 3.72 -16.52 15.92
N GLN A 193 2.67 -16.11 16.64
CA GLN A 193 1.82 -17.01 17.44
C GLN A 193 1.02 -17.98 16.56
N LYS A 194 0.51 -17.49 15.43
CA LYS A 194 -0.19 -18.32 14.45
C LYS A 194 0.75 -19.13 13.57
N GLY A 195 2.04 -18.79 13.61
CA GLY A 195 3.04 -19.34 12.73
C GLY A 195 2.82 -19.00 11.23
N GLU A 196 2.14 -17.89 10.96
CA GLU A 196 1.96 -17.40 9.60
C GLU A 196 3.17 -16.59 9.13
N ASN A 197 3.65 -16.86 7.92
CA ASN A 197 4.68 -16.03 7.28
C ASN A 197 4.19 -14.58 7.12
N ILE A 198 5.08 -13.61 7.32
CA ILE A 198 4.71 -12.20 7.26
C ILE A 198 4.77 -11.71 5.81
N VAL A 199 3.69 -11.95 5.07
CA VAL A 199 3.55 -11.52 3.67
C VAL A 199 2.45 -10.47 3.57
N ARG A 200 2.82 -9.21 3.76
CA ARG A 200 1.92 -8.05 3.70
C ARG A 200 2.58 -6.89 2.99
N SER A 201 1.80 -6.08 2.29
CA SER A 201 2.30 -4.92 1.54
C SER A 201 2.98 -3.87 2.42
N SER A 202 2.55 -3.68 3.66
CA SER A 202 3.20 -2.72 4.57
C SER A 202 4.48 -3.25 5.24
N CYS A 203 4.87 -4.51 5.03
CA CYS A 203 6.16 -5.01 5.51
C CYS A 203 7.24 -4.66 4.50
N VAL A 204 8.23 -3.84 4.90
CA VAL A 204 9.37 -3.47 4.04
C VAL A 204 10.53 -4.48 4.09
N GLY A 205 10.36 -5.61 4.80
CA GLY A 205 11.38 -6.66 4.84
C GLY A 205 12.68 -6.30 5.57
N CYS A 206 12.68 -5.29 6.46
CA CYS A 206 13.90 -4.80 7.12
C CYS A 206 14.56 -5.78 8.11
N GLY A 207 13.91 -6.89 8.46
CA GLY A 207 14.51 -7.92 9.33
C GLY A 207 14.62 -7.60 10.83
N ILE A 208 14.29 -6.38 11.27
CA ILE A 208 14.45 -5.97 12.68
C ILE A 208 13.71 -6.90 13.65
N CYS A 209 12.54 -7.41 13.25
CA CYS A 209 11.75 -8.32 14.08
C CYS A 209 12.39 -9.71 14.26
N ALA A 210 13.20 -10.16 13.30
CA ALA A 210 14.02 -11.37 13.43
C ALA A 210 15.19 -11.12 14.38
N ALA A 211 15.86 -9.97 14.25
CA ALA A 211 17.03 -9.62 15.09
C ALA A 211 16.68 -9.45 16.57
N VAL A 212 15.53 -8.88 16.91
CA VAL A 212 15.12 -8.64 18.32
C VAL A 212 14.40 -9.82 18.97
N CYS A 213 14.20 -10.93 18.25
CA CYS A 213 13.49 -12.08 18.77
C CYS A 213 14.43 -12.91 19.68
N PRO A 214 14.21 -12.96 21.01
CA PRO A 214 15.13 -13.64 21.93
C PRO A 214 15.17 -15.16 21.72
N ARG A 215 14.13 -15.71 21.12
CA ARG A 215 13.98 -17.15 20.85
C ARG A 215 14.36 -17.55 19.42
N GLY A 216 14.67 -16.59 18.54
CA GLY A 216 14.98 -16.89 17.14
C GLY A 216 13.80 -17.43 16.32
N VAL A 217 12.56 -17.13 16.72
CA VAL A 217 11.31 -17.62 16.10
C VAL A 217 11.14 -17.13 14.66
N LEU A 218 11.65 -15.92 14.38
CA LEU A 218 11.48 -15.21 13.13
C LEU A 218 12.81 -15.20 12.39
N LYS A 219 12.78 -15.52 11.10
CA LYS A 219 13.98 -15.52 10.26
C LYS A 219 13.72 -14.74 8.98
N LEU A 220 14.66 -13.90 8.59
CA LEU A 220 14.66 -13.25 7.29
C LEU A 220 15.31 -14.22 6.28
N GLU A 221 14.54 -14.68 5.31
CA GLU A 221 14.98 -15.65 4.32
C GLU A 221 14.75 -15.15 2.90
N ASN A 222 15.65 -15.56 2.00
CA ASN A 222 15.49 -15.43 0.57
C ASN A 222 15.05 -16.79 0.02
N GLY A 223 13.81 -16.91 -0.45
CA GLY A 223 13.22 -18.18 -0.87
C GLY A 223 12.53 -18.12 -2.23
N SER A 224 11.98 -19.25 -2.68
CA SER A 224 11.15 -19.31 -3.89
C SER A 224 9.87 -18.47 -3.74
N MET A 225 9.27 -18.10 -4.88
CA MET A 225 7.99 -17.37 -4.88
C MET A 225 6.78 -18.30 -4.69
N GLU A 226 6.96 -19.60 -4.92
CA GLU A 226 5.96 -20.65 -4.72
C GLU A 226 5.37 -20.59 -3.30
N GLY A 227 4.04 -20.61 -3.16
CA GLY A 227 3.36 -20.72 -1.88
C GLY A 227 3.55 -19.54 -0.91
N ARG A 228 4.15 -18.42 -1.35
CA ARG A 228 4.52 -17.29 -0.48
C ARG A 228 3.32 -16.66 0.24
N ILE A 229 2.18 -16.54 -0.42
CA ILE A 229 0.98 -15.87 0.11
C ILE A 229 0.10 -16.82 0.93
N ASN A 230 0.33 -18.13 0.83
CA ASN A 230 -0.35 -19.12 1.65
C ASN A 230 0.37 -19.23 3.00
N SER A 231 -0.40 -19.21 4.08
CA SER A 231 0.11 -19.61 5.39
C SER A 231 0.58 -21.06 5.26
N ASN A 232 1.87 -21.32 5.51
CA ASN A 232 2.28 -22.69 5.78
C ASN A 232 1.42 -23.17 6.95
N GLU A 233 0.66 -24.25 6.75
CA GLU A 233 0.06 -24.98 7.85
C GLU A 233 1.22 -25.52 8.69
N ILE A 234 1.51 -24.83 9.80
CA ILE A 234 2.46 -25.36 10.75
C ILE A 234 1.77 -26.49 11.46
N LEU A 235 2.49 -27.61 11.52
CA LEU A 235 2.17 -28.81 12.26
C LEU A 235 2.13 -28.51 13.77
N LEU A 236 1.11 -27.78 14.23
CA LEU A 236 0.66 -27.88 15.60
C LEU A 236 0.03 -29.27 15.68
N GLY A 237 0.72 -30.20 16.35
CA GLY A 237 0.55 -31.64 16.24
C GLY A 237 -0.80 -32.24 16.67
N ASN A 238 -1.92 -31.55 16.46
CA ASN A 238 -3.27 -32.08 16.66
C ASN A 238 -4.18 -31.99 15.42
N ASP A 239 -3.90 -31.17 14.40
CA ASP A 239 -4.93 -30.79 13.42
C ASP A 239 -4.53 -30.96 11.94
N VAL A 240 -3.37 -31.53 11.66
CA VAL A 240 -2.77 -31.59 10.31
C VAL A 240 -2.79 -33.02 9.79
N ASP A 241 -3.49 -33.24 8.68
CA ASP A 241 -3.45 -34.50 7.96
C ASP A 241 -2.11 -34.63 7.20
N LEU A 242 -1.17 -35.33 7.82
CA LEU A 242 0.16 -35.58 7.27
C LEU A 242 0.11 -36.19 5.86
N MET A 243 -0.95 -36.93 5.52
CA MET A 243 -1.08 -37.55 4.21
C MET A 243 -1.32 -36.53 3.10
N GLU A 244 -2.02 -35.43 3.39
CA GLU A 244 -2.27 -34.37 2.41
C GLU A 244 -0.97 -33.59 2.09
N LEU A 245 -0.11 -33.38 3.08
CA LEU A 245 1.16 -32.68 2.91
C LEU A 245 2.23 -33.52 2.18
N VAL A 246 2.25 -34.84 2.42
CA VAL A 246 3.17 -35.76 1.72
C VAL A 246 2.79 -35.90 0.25
N ASN A 247 1.49 -35.88 -0.06
CA ASN A 247 0.96 -36.02 -1.42
C ASN A 247 0.98 -34.71 -2.23
N LYS A 248 1.27 -33.55 -1.61
CA LYS A 248 1.40 -32.24 -2.28
C LYS A 248 2.77 -31.98 -2.94
N ARG A 249 3.61 -33.02 -3.10
CA ARG A 249 4.90 -32.94 -3.79
C ARG A 249 4.77 -32.98 -5.30
#